data_AF-A0AAV9HR89-F1
#
_entry.id   AF-A0AAV9HR89-F1
#
_cell.length_a   1.000
_cell.length_b   1.000
_cell.length_c   1.000
_cell.angle_alpha   90.00
_cell.angle_beta   90.00
_cell.angle_gamma   90.00
#
_symmetry.space_group_name_H-M   'P 1'
#
loop_
_entity.id
_entity.type
_entity.pdbx_description
1 polymer ?
#
loop_
_entity_poly.entity_id
_entity_poly.type
_entity_poly.pdbx_seq_one_letter_code
_entity_poly.pdbx_strand_id
1 'polypeptide(L)'
;MSFSQLKRRSPLIPLGGIVASAHDVLPPQPTHQVSVVVASLKRDNTSWIREQLPRSWKPSIYVVDDPKADLTVPLNKGREAMVYLTYIIANYDALPPVSLFIHASRFAWHNDNPDYDSLASLLSLNIPYILERGYANLRCVWVLGCPAELRPLADVNPVWEDYRKSHPPNKHEVTTKEVYKQAFGELLPGETVPEVVGVSCCAQFAVSKEGIRRRRKEDYVRWRNWLIETPLVDEVSGRVLEYMWHIMFGQKAVFCPSAEECYCGLYGMCNLRQCSERGCEGQYTLPKVATLPQGWPLIGWEGEERNYSGPAL
;
A
#
# COMPACT_ATOMS: atom_id res chain seq x y z
N MET A 1 50.28 -35.72 -37.08
CA MET A 1 50.61 -36.17 -35.71
C MET A 1 50.03 -35.17 -34.73
N SER A 2 49.01 -35.53 -33.94
CA SER A 2 48.70 -34.99 -32.61
C SER A 2 47.38 -35.59 -32.09
N PHE A 3 47.47 -36.28 -30.95
CA PHE A 3 46.54 -36.47 -29.82
C PHE A 3 45.00 -36.54 -30.04
N SER A 4 44.36 -37.58 -29.48
CA SER A 4 43.54 -37.44 -28.25
C SER A 4 42.69 -38.68 -27.86
N GLN A 5 42.78 -39.00 -26.56
CA GLN A 5 41.75 -39.47 -25.61
C GLN A 5 41.03 -40.82 -25.76
N LEU A 6 41.37 -41.73 -24.84
CA LEU A 6 40.70 -43.01 -24.55
C LEU A 6 39.60 -42.81 -23.48
N LYS A 7 38.38 -43.24 -23.79
CA LYS A 7 37.26 -43.40 -22.86
C LYS A 7 37.56 -44.46 -21.80
N ARG A 8 37.30 -44.18 -20.52
CA ARG A 8 37.09 -45.21 -19.49
C ARG A 8 35.80 -44.92 -18.70
N ARG A 9 34.92 -45.92 -18.68
CA ARG A 9 33.70 -45.98 -17.86
C ARG A 9 34.09 -46.33 -16.43
N SER A 10 33.50 -45.65 -15.45
CA SER A 10 33.59 -46.00 -14.02
C SER A 10 32.30 -46.72 -13.57
N PRO A 11 32.38 -47.66 -12.60
CA PRO A 11 31.24 -48.45 -12.16
C PRO A 11 30.43 -47.78 -11.04
N LEU A 12 29.15 -48.17 -10.96
CA LEU A 12 28.19 -47.82 -9.91
C LEU A 12 28.64 -48.30 -8.51
N ILE A 13 28.47 -47.45 -7.50
CA ILE A 13 28.59 -47.77 -6.06
C ILE A 13 27.30 -47.31 -5.37
N PRO A 14 26.74 -48.06 -4.38
CA PRO A 14 25.36 -47.89 -3.91
C PRO A 14 25.17 -46.73 -2.93
N LEU A 15 23.91 -46.28 -2.87
CA LEU A 15 23.35 -45.27 -1.97
C LEU A 15 23.68 -45.53 -0.50
N GLY A 16 24.54 -44.69 0.08
CA GLY A 16 24.66 -44.53 1.53
C GLY A 16 23.54 -43.65 2.05
N GLY A 17 22.73 -44.18 2.97
CA GLY A 17 21.67 -43.45 3.64
C GLY A 17 22.23 -42.28 4.45
N ILE A 18 21.71 -41.08 4.17
CA ILE A 18 21.94 -39.91 5.00
C ILE A 18 20.99 -40.03 6.19
N VAL A 19 21.59 -40.23 7.37
CA VAL A 19 20.92 -40.12 8.66
C VAL A 19 20.54 -38.66 8.86
N ALA A 20 19.23 -38.37 8.92
CA ALA A 20 18.74 -37.04 9.25
C ALA A 20 19.08 -36.72 10.71
N SER A 21 19.91 -35.70 10.92
CA SER A 21 20.20 -35.16 12.26
C SER A 21 18.97 -34.44 12.78
N ALA A 22 18.50 -34.83 13.96
CA ALA A 22 17.50 -34.10 14.72
C ALA A 22 18.13 -32.81 15.27
N HIS A 23 17.99 -31.69 14.56
CA HIS A 23 18.00 -30.31 15.08
C HIS A 23 17.83 -29.32 13.91
N ASP A 24 16.69 -29.37 13.22
CA ASP A 24 16.20 -28.25 12.42
C ASP A 24 14.70 -28.09 12.73
N VAL A 25 14.42 -27.66 13.96
CA VAL A 25 13.09 -27.13 14.26
C VAL A 25 13.05 -25.77 13.58
N LEU A 26 12.50 -25.75 12.35
CA LEU A 26 12.13 -24.49 11.69
C LEU A 26 11.37 -23.64 12.73
N PRO A 27 11.71 -22.34 12.87
CA PRO A 27 10.99 -21.48 13.78
C PRO A 27 9.49 -21.58 13.49
N PRO A 28 8.63 -21.54 14.52
CA PRO A 28 7.20 -21.67 14.32
C PRO A 28 6.77 -20.65 13.27
N GLN A 29 6.26 -21.18 12.16
CA GLN A 29 5.76 -20.34 11.06
C GLN A 29 4.70 -19.41 11.66
N PRO A 30 4.72 -18.12 11.30
CA PRO A 30 3.67 -17.21 11.71
C PRO A 30 2.31 -17.85 11.43
N THR A 31 1.42 -17.87 12.43
CA THR A 31 0.07 -18.46 12.28
C THR A 31 -0.71 -17.81 11.14
N HIS A 32 -0.33 -16.59 10.75
CA HIS A 32 -0.89 -15.84 9.64
C HIS A 32 0.24 -15.26 8.77
N GLN A 33 0.14 -15.40 7.45
CA GLN A 33 1.14 -14.89 6.50
C GLN A 33 0.94 -13.41 6.19
N VAL A 34 -0.30 -12.94 6.27
CA VAL A 34 -0.71 -11.58 5.92
C VAL A 34 -1.56 -11.00 7.04
N SER A 35 -1.33 -9.74 7.41
CA SER A 35 -2.31 -8.96 8.18
C SER A 35 -2.94 -7.91 7.29
N VAL A 36 -4.27 -7.84 7.29
CA VAL A 36 -5.07 -6.88 6.53
C VAL A 36 -5.46 -5.73 7.45
N VAL A 37 -4.81 -4.59 7.27
CA VAL A 37 -4.95 -3.39 8.11
C VAL A 37 -5.93 -2.44 7.44
N VAL A 38 -7.01 -2.12 8.15
CA VAL A 38 -8.12 -1.36 7.57
C VAL A 38 -8.50 -0.21 8.48
N ALA A 39 -8.53 0.99 7.91
CA ALA A 39 -9.15 2.16 8.53
C ALA A 39 -10.65 2.16 8.19
N SER A 40 -11.49 2.15 9.22
CA SER A 40 -12.95 2.02 9.10
C SER A 40 -13.66 3.03 9.99
N LEU A 41 -14.85 3.45 9.56
CA LEU A 41 -15.84 4.08 10.42
C LEU A 41 -16.88 3.04 10.88
N LYS A 42 -17.65 3.36 11.92
CA LYS A 42 -18.77 2.53 12.41
C LYS A 42 -19.77 2.15 11.31
N ARG A 43 -19.98 3.06 10.36
CA ARG A 43 -20.94 2.91 9.27
C ARG A 43 -20.44 2.00 8.13
N ASP A 44 -19.13 1.75 8.06
CA ASP A 44 -18.57 1.00 6.95
C ASP A 44 -18.80 -0.50 7.16
N ASN A 45 -19.18 -1.20 6.08
CA ASN A 45 -19.32 -2.65 6.12
C ASN A 45 -17.99 -3.33 5.79
N THR A 46 -17.36 -3.92 6.81
CA THR A 46 -16.08 -4.64 6.70
C THR A 46 -16.21 -6.16 6.85
N SER A 47 -17.45 -6.69 6.89
CA SER A 47 -17.73 -8.14 7.06
C SER A 47 -17.06 -9.00 5.98
N TRP A 48 -17.07 -8.51 4.73
CA TRP A 48 -16.47 -9.17 3.56
C TRP A 48 -14.99 -9.57 3.77
N ILE A 49 -14.23 -8.82 4.57
CA ILE A 49 -12.81 -9.10 4.86
C ILE A 49 -12.67 -10.43 5.60
N ARG A 50 -13.56 -10.71 6.57
CA ARG A 50 -13.54 -11.97 7.33
C ARG A 50 -14.19 -13.11 6.57
N GLU A 51 -15.20 -12.81 5.77
CA GLU A 51 -16.03 -13.79 5.09
C GLU A 51 -15.40 -14.31 3.80
N GLN A 52 -14.67 -13.46 3.06
CA GLN A 52 -14.31 -13.73 1.67
C GLN A 52 -12.79 -13.74 1.41
N LEU A 53 -11.96 -13.20 2.30
CA LEU A 53 -10.49 -13.33 2.20
C LEU A 53 -9.98 -14.66 2.76
N PRO A 54 -8.76 -15.09 2.38
CA PRO A 54 -8.19 -16.34 2.88
C PRO A 54 -8.14 -16.39 4.41
N ARG A 55 -8.51 -17.53 5.01
CA ARG A 55 -8.47 -17.74 6.46
C ARG A 55 -7.08 -17.58 7.09
N SER A 56 -6.02 -17.71 6.29
CA SER A 56 -4.64 -17.50 6.70
C SER A 56 -4.26 -16.01 6.83
N TRP A 57 -5.16 -15.10 6.45
CA TRP A 57 -4.98 -13.66 6.57
C TRP A 57 -5.68 -13.17 7.83
N LYS A 58 -4.99 -12.32 8.61
CA LYS A 58 -5.49 -11.79 9.87
C LYS A 58 -6.08 -10.38 9.66
N PRO A 59 -7.39 -10.16 9.86
CA PRO A 59 -7.95 -8.81 9.82
C PRO A 59 -7.55 -8.00 11.05
N SER A 60 -7.06 -6.79 10.83
CA SER A 60 -6.78 -5.75 11.82
C SER A 60 -7.58 -4.50 11.46
N ILE A 61 -8.87 -4.50 11.81
CA ILE A 61 -9.83 -3.46 11.42
C ILE A 61 -9.94 -2.45 12.55
N TYR A 62 -9.48 -1.22 12.31
CA TYR A 62 -9.52 -0.13 13.27
C TYR A 62 -10.75 0.76 13.01
N VAL A 63 -11.61 0.89 14.02
CA VAL A 63 -12.80 1.75 13.94
C VAL A 63 -12.50 3.08 14.62
N VAL A 64 -12.29 4.13 13.82
CA VAL A 64 -11.67 5.39 14.28
C VAL A 64 -12.65 6.34 14.96
N ASP A 65 -13.95 6.18 14.72
CA ASP A 65 -15.05 6.92 15.35
C ASP A 65 -15.77 6.09 16.43
N ASP A 66 -15.14 5.01 16.92
CA ASP A 66 -15.58 4.26 18.09
C ASP A 66 -14.50 4.15 19.17
N PRO A 67 -14.59 4.91 20.28
CA PRO A 67 -13.65 4.74 21.40
C PRO A 67 -13.81 3.39 22.12
N LYS A 68 -14.88 2.63 21.85
CA LYS A 68 -15.14 1.31 22.45
C LYS A 68 -14.78 0.14 21.54
N ALA A 69 -14.32 0.38 20.31
CA ALA A 69 -13.92 -0.71 19.43
C ALA A 69 -12.67 -1.40 19.94
N ASP A 70 -12.57 -2.72 19.71
CA ASP A 70 -11.41 -3.54 20.09
C ASP A 70 -10.10 -2.98 19.55
N LEU A 71 -10.13 -2.45 18.32
CA LEU A 71 -9.03 -1.73 17.70
C LEU A 71 -9.51 -0.32 17.33
N THR A 72 -8.87 0.68 17.92
CA THR A 72 -9.09 2.09 17.63
C THR A 72 -7.77 2.86 17.65
N VAL A 73 -7.83 4.16 17.40
CA VAL A 73 -6.67 5.06 17.30
C VAL A 73 -6.60 6.00 18.49
N PRO A 74 -5.40 6.49 18.87
CA PRO A 74 -5.27 7.45 19.96
C PRO A 74 -5.96 8.79 19.68
N LEU A 75 -6.10 9.16 18.40
CA LEU A 75 -6.78 10.36 17.93
C LEU A 75 -7.25 10.15 16.49
N ASN A 76 -8.50 10.47 16.17
CA ASN A 76 -8.99 10.42 14.79
C ASN A 76 -8.51 11.65 14.00
N LYS A 77 -7.32 11.55 13.40
CA LYS A 77 -6.61 12.63 12.70
C LYS A 77 -5.85 12.06 11.50
N GLY A 78 -5.84 12.77 10.38
CA GLY A 78 -5.02 12.39 9.21
C GLY A 78 -5.48 11.14 8.47
N ARG A 79 -6.79 10.83 8.54
CA ARG A 79 -7.44 9.70 7.85
C ARG A 79 -6.76 8.35 8.15
N GLU A 80 -6.58 7.49 7.15
CA GLU A 80 -6.01 6.15 7.29
C GLU A 80 -4.57 6.13 7.82
N ALA A 81 -3.84 7.24 7.67
CA ALA A 81 -2.45 7.32 8.09
C ALA A 81 -2.28 7.07 9.60
N MET A 82 -3.22 7.53 10.44
CA MET A 82 -3.19 7.26 11.87
C MET A 82 -3.34 5.77 12.19
N VAL A 83 -4.25 5.09 11.48
CA VAL A 83 -4.47 3.65 11.63
C VAL A 83 -3.21 2.89 11.24
N TYR A 84 -2.61 3.23 10.09
CA TYR A 84 -1.43 2.54 9.58
C TYR A 84 -0.24 2.70 10.53
N LEU A 85 0.03 3.92 11.02
CA LEU A 85 1.08 4.16 12.01
C LEU A 85 0.79 3.45 13.33
N THR A 86 -0.45 3.49 13.82
CA THR A 86 -0.84 2.83 15.07
C THR A 86 -0.66 1.32 14.97
N TYR A 87 -1.06 0.70 13.85
CA TYR A 87 -0.84 -0.72 13.59
C TYR A 87 0.66 -1.06 13.57
N ILE A 88 1.46 -0.31 12.81
CA ILE A 88 2.91 -0.58 12.69
C ILE A 88 3.57 -0.49 14.07
N ILE A 89 3.30 0.55 14.84
CA ILE A 89 3.87 0.74 16.18
C ILE A 89 3.46 -0.39 17.11
N ALA A 90 2.18 -0.76 17.15
CA ALA A 90 1.66 -1.79 18.05
C ALA A 90 2.20 -3.19 17.72
N ASN A 91 2.49 -3.47 16.44
CA ASN A 91 2.87 -4.80 15.97
C ASN A 91 4.35 -4.91 15.57
N TYR A 92 5.16 -3.85 15.67
CA TYR A 92 6.51 -3.76 15.11
C TYR A 92 7.41 -4.98 15.39
N ASP A 93 7.37 -5.46 16.64
CA ASP A 93 8.19 -6.58 17.11
C ASP A 93 7.66 -7.95 16.65
N ALA A 94 6.36 -8.03 16.35
CA ALA A 94 5.62 -9.24 15.98
C ALA A 94 4.96 -9.14 14.59
N LEU A 95 5.49 -8.31 13.68
CA LEU A 95 4.94 -8.12 12.33
C LEU A 95 4.83 -9.46 11.58
N PRO A 96 3.73 -9.67 10.83
CA PRO A 96 3.59 -10.79 9.91
C PRO A 96 4.56 -10.62 8.72
N PRO A 97 4.80 -11.67 7.92
CA PRO A 97 5.59 -11.57 6.69
C PRO A 97 5.16 -10.41 5.77
N VAL A 98 3.83 -10.23 5.60
CA VAL A 98 3.26 -9.11 4.84
C VAL A 98 2.19 -8.37 5.65
N SER A 99 2.25 -7.05 5.65
CA SER A 99 1.15 -6.18 6.08
C SER A 99 0.52 -5.51 4.86
N LEU A 100 -0.77 -5.69 4.70
CA LEU A 100 -1.59 -5.18 3.61
C LEU A 100 -2.47 -4.06 4.14
N PHE A 101 -2.32 -2.85 3.61
CA PHE A 101 -3.05 -1.66 4.03
C PHE A 101 -4.08 -1.29 2.97
N ILE A 102 -5.36 -1.30 3.34
CA ILE A 102 -6.48 -1.07 2.42
C ILE A 102 -7.58 -0.22 3.05
N HIS A 103 -8.45 0.33 2.20
CA HIS A 103 -9.68 0.98 2.65
C HIS A 103 -10.77 -0.05 3.01
N ALA A 104 -11.78 0.38 3.77
CA ALA A 104 -12.84 -0.49 4.27
C ALA A 104 -13.78 -1.05 3.19
N SER A 105 -14.12 -0.23 2.20
CA SER A 105 -15.09 -0.59 1.17
C SER A 105 -14.52 -1.59 0.17
N ARG A 106 -15.23 -2.72 -0.02
CA ARG A 106 -14.92 -3.68 -1.10
C ARG A 106 -14.99 -3.03 -2.47
N PHE A 107 -16.04 -2.24 -2.72
CA PHE A 107 -16.22 -1.53 -3.98
C PHE A 107 -15.96 -0.03 -3.78
N ALA A 108 -14.91 0.50 -4.40
CA ALA A 108 -14.57 1.91 -4.34
C ALA A 108 -13.65 2.30 -5.50
N TRP A 109 -13.83 3.48 -6.09
CA TRP A 109 -13.02 3.95 -7.23
C TRP A 109 -11.50 3.92 -6.97
N HIS A 110 -11.08 3.97 -5.70
CA HIS A 110 -9.69 3.84 -5.29
C HIS A 110 -9.08 2.47 -5.63
N ASN A 111 -9.89 1.45 -5.91
CA ASN A 111 -9.45 0.10 -6.26
C ASN A 111 -9.13 -0.01 -7.75
N ASP A 112 -7.90 -0.43 -8.05
CA ASP A 112 -7.42 -0.65 -9.40
C ASP A 112 -7.95 -2.00 -9.95
N ASN A 113 -9.21 -1.97 -10.36
CA ASN A 113 -9.95 -3.11 -10.88
C ASN A 113 -11.08 -2.60 -11.81
N PRO A 114 -11.49 -3.34 -12.86
CA PRO A 114 -12.55 -2.90 -13.78
C PRO A 114 -13.90 -2.66 -13.11
N ASP A 115 -14.18 -3.41 -12.04
CA ASP A 115 -15.38 -3.29 -11.22
C ASP A 115 -15.14 -2.50 -9.93
N TYR A 116 -13.95 -1.91 -9.78
CA TYR A 116 -13.51 -1.26 -8.55
C TYR A 116 -13.60 -2.19 -7.32
N ASP A 117 -13.50 -3.50 -7.53
CA ASP A 117 -13.62 -4.53 -6.49
C ASP A 117 -12.24 -4.87 -5.89
N SER A 118 -12.03 -4.52 -4.63
CA SER A 118 -10.83 -4.92 -3.88
C SER A 118 -10.70 -6.44 -3.82
N LEU A 119 -11.78 -7.19 -3.60
CA LEU A 119 -11.70 -8.62 -3.35
C LEU A 119 -11.10 -9.36 -4.56
N ALA A 120 -11.55 -9.02 -5.77
CA ALA A 120 -11.05 -9.62 -7.00
C ALA A 120 -9.53 -9.44 -7.15
N SER A 121 -9.01 -8.24 -6.89
CA SER A 121 -7.58 -7.95 -6.93
C SER A 121 -6.82 -8.62 -5.77
N LEU A 122 -7.38 -8.60 -4.56
CA LEU A 122 -6.74 -9.19 -3.37
C LEU A 122 -6.59 -10.70 -3.45
N LEU A 123 -7.56 -11.42 -4.04
CA LEU A 123 -7.47 -12.86 -4.28
C LEU A 123 -6.37 -13.26 -5.26
N SER A 124 -5.91 -12.32 -6.09
CA SER A 124 -4.84 -12.53 -7.08
C SER A 124 -3.47 -12.05 -6.59
N LEU A 125 -3.35 -11.57 -5.34
CA LEU A 125 -2.10 -11.00 -4.85
C LEU A 125 -0.96 -12.02 -4.80
N ASN A 126 0.15 -11.67 -5.45
CA ASN A 126 1.38 -12.43 -5.46
C ASN A 126 2.24 -12.07 -4.23
N ILE A 127 2.06 -12.83 -3.14
CA ILE A 127 2.81 -12.65 -1.89
C ILE A 127 4.33 -12.74 -2.08
N PRO A 128 4.88 -13.74 -2.82
CA PRO A 128 6.30 -13.78 -3.14
C PRO A 128 6.85 -12.49 -3.77
N TYR A 129 6.12 -11.89 -4.71
CA TYR A 129 6.52 -10.62 -5.33
C TYR A 129 6.61 -9.48 -4.29
N ILE A 130 5.66 -9.40 -3.37
CA ILE A 130 5.67 -8.39 -2.29
C ILE A 130 6.86 -8.59 -1.36
N LEU A 131 7.17 -9.84 -1.01
CA LEU A 131 8.32 -10.18 -0.17
C LEU A 131 9.64 -9.80 -0.85
N GLU A 132 9.76 -10.06 -2.16
CA GLU A 132 10.95 -9.71 -2.95
C GLU A 132 11.14 -8.19 -3.07
N ARG A 133 10.08 -7.45 -3.42
CA ARG A 133 10.14 -6.00 -3.65
C ARG A 133 10.16 -5.18 -2.36
N GLY A 134 9.61 -5.75 -1.29
CA GLY A 134 9.51 -5.15 0.02
C GLY A 134 8.40 -4.11 0.18
N TYR A 135 7.93 -3.49 -0.91
CA TYR A 135 6.79 -2.59 -1.02
C TYR A 135 6.13 -2.76 -2.39
N ALA A 136 4.81 -2.78 -2.44
CA ALA A 136 4.02 -2.73 -3.67
C ALA A 136 2.77 -1.87 -3.46
N ASN A 137 2.54 -0.88 -4.34
CA ASN A 137 1.28 -0.16 -4.38
C ASN A 137 0.22 -1.06 -5.02
N LEU A 138 -1.02 -1.07 -4.50
CA LEU A 138 -2.09 -1.90 -5.07
C LEU A 138 -2.67 -1.31 -6.36
N ARG A 139 -2.37 -0.05 -6.67
CA ARG A 139 -2.70 0.62 -7.93
C ARG A 139 -1.50 0.59 -8.87
N CYS A 140 -1.69 -0.05 -10.02
CA CYS A 140 -0.75 -0.17 -11.11
C CYS A 140 -0.91 0.92 -12.18
N VAL A 141 -2.13 1.40 -12.43
CA VAL A 141 -2.32 2.53 -13.35
C VAL A 141 -1.68 3.80 -12.82
N TRP A 142 -1.12 4.61 -13.72
CA TRP A 142 -0.46 5.86 -13.35
C TRP A 142 -1.43 7.02 -13.12
N VAL A 143 -2.70 6.84 -13.47
CA VAL A 143 -3.71 7.87 -13.27
C VAL A 143 -3.79 8.22 -11.78
N LEU A 144 -3.54 9.51 -11.48
CA LEU A 144 -3.36 10.09 -10.15
C LEU A 144 -2.06 9.64 -9.47
N GLY A 145 -1.13 10.60 -9.32
CA GLY A 145 0.10 10.42 -8.54
C GLY A 145 1.38 10.21 -9.36
N CYS A 146 1.33 9.38 -10.41
CA CYS A 146 2.49 9.10 -11.25
C CYS A 146 2.53 9.96 -12.53
N PRO A 147 3.74 10.32 -13.04
CA PRO A 147 5.05 10.13 -12.41
C PRO A 147 5.47 11.27 -11.47
N ALA A 148 4.72 12.38 -11.44
CA ALA A 148 5.16 13.62 -10.82
C ALA A 148 3.99 14.40 -10.19
N GLU A 149 3.41 13.85 -9.12
CA GLU A 149 2.37 14.53 -8.34
C GLU A 149 2.88 15.81 -7.70
N LEU A 150 4.02 15.71 -7.01
CA LEU A 150 4.58 16.78 -6.19
C LEU A 150 5.94 17.16 -6.76
N ARG A 151 6.23 18.46 -6.75
CA ARG A 151 7.55 19.03 -7.00
C ARG A 151 7.96 19.85 -5.78
N PRO A 152 8.41 19.22 -4.70
CA PRO A 152 8.54 19.87 -3.39
C PRO A 152 9.34 21.17 -3.38
N LEU A 153 10.34 21.31 -4.26
CA LEU A 153 11.15 22.52 -4.36
C LEU A 153 10.50 23.64 -5.18
N ALA A 154 9.64 23.29 -6.15
CA ALA A 154 8.95 24.24 -7.02
C ALA A 154 7.55 24.61 -6.50
N ASP A 155 6.90 23.71 -5.76
CA ASP A 155 5.55 23.85 -5.22
C ASP A 155 5.52 24.72 -3.93
N VAL A 156 6.68 25.14 -3.41
CA VAL A 156 6.76 25.94 -2.18
C VAL A 156 6.04 27.27 -2.37
N ASN A 157 5.05 27.53 -1.52
CA ASN A 157 4.43 28.83 -1.42
C ASN A 157 5.03 29.61 -0.23
N PRO A 158 5.63 30.80 -0.44
CA PRO A 158 6.22 31.61 0.63
C PRO A 158 5.21 32.06 1.72
N VAL A 159 3.90 31.88 1.51
CA VAL A 159 2.84 32.22 2.49
C VAL A 159 2.85 31.32 3.74
N TRP A 160 3.56 30.19 3.72
CA TRP A 160 3.53 29.22 4.83
C TRP A 160 4.11 29.76 6.17
N GLU A 161 5.17 30.57 6.13
CA GLU A 161 5.75 31.18 7.33
C GLU A 161 4.78 32.14 8.05
N ASP A 162 3.83 32.72 7.32
CA ASP A 162 2.79 33.60 7.87
C ASP A 162 1.58 32.82 8.40
N TYR A 163 1.24 31.66 7.81
CA TYR A 163 0.15 30.81 8.26
C TYR A 163 0.37 30.33 9.69
N ARG A 164 1.60 29.88 10.02
CA ARG A 164 1.96 29.40 11.37
C ARG A 164 1.89 30.48 12.45
N LYS A 165 2.02 31.77 12.06
CA LYS A 165 2.08 32.90 13.00
C LYS A 165 0.73 33.55 13.26
N SER A 166 -0.19 33.53 12.29
CA SER A 166 -1.37 34.41 12.33
C SER A 166 -2.72 33.70 12.36
N HIS A 167 -2.82 32.39 12.08
CA HIS A 167 -4.10 31.68 11.89
C HIS A 167 -5.15 32.59 11.22
N PRO A 168 -4.82 33.25 10.09
CA PRO A 168 -5.61 34.38 9.64
C PRO A 168 -6.98 33.86 9.20
N PRO A 169 -8.08 34.44 9.70
CA PRO A 169 -9.42 33.85 9.60
C PRO A 169 -10.01 33.81 8.18
N ASN A 170 -9.25 34.17 7.12
CA ASN A 170 -9.77 34.27 5.76
C ASN A 170 -8.68 34.09 4.68
N LYS A 171 -8.83 33.01 3.87
CA LYS A 171 -8.74 32.96 2.38
C LYS A 171 -7.76 32.02 1.65
N HIS A 172 -6.88 31.25 2.30
CA HIS A 172 -6.18 30.17 1.58
C HIS A 172 -6.24 28.85 2.35
N GLU A 173 -6.94 27.87 1.79
CA GLU A 173 -6.83 26.49 2.23
C GLU A 173 -5.48 25.96 1.76
N VAL A 174 -4.55 25.78 2.70
CA VAL A 174 -3.21 25.27 2.43
C VAL A 174 -3.32 23.90 1.78
N THR A 175 -2.57 23.67 0.69
CA THR A 175 -2.56 22.41 -0.04
C THR A 175 -1.38 21.53 0.36
N THR A 176 -1.48 20.21 0.11
CA THR A 176 -0.36 19.28 0.32
C THR A 176 0.89 19.68 -0.44
N LYS A 177 0.75 20.18 -1.67
CA LYS A 177 1.88 20.64 -2.52
C LYS A 177 2.70 21.71 -1.83
N GLU A 178 2.03 22.68 -1.21
CA GLU A 178 2.68 23.83 -0.58
C GLU A 178 3.42 23.46 0.70
N VAL A 179 2.96 22.45 1.44
CA VAL A 179 3.54 22.05 2.73
C VAL A 179 4.50 20.88 2.65
N TYR A 180 4.50 20.13 1.55
CA TYR A 180 5.20 18.85 1.47
C TYR A 180 6.70 18.98 1.76
N LYS A 181 7.36 20.02 1.23
CA LYS A 181 8.79 20.26 1.49
C LYS A 181 9.10 20.34 2.98
N GLN A 182 8.31 21.12 3.72
CA GLN A 182 8.53 21.27 5.16
C GLN A 182 8.19 19.97 5.89
N ALA A 183 7.04 19.38 5.60
CA ALA A 183 6.62 18.14 6.24
C ALA A 183 7.65 17.01 6.01
N PHE A 184 8.22 16.93 4.80
CA PHE A 184 9.29 15.99 4.48
C PHE A 184 10.52 16.21 5.38
N GLY A 185 10.98 17.46 5.52
CA GLY A 185 12.13 17.79 6.37
C GLY A 185 11.90 17.50 7.87
N GLU A 186 10.67 17.65 8.34
CA GLU A 186 10.29 17.34 9.73
C GLU A 186 10.18 15.82 9.98
N LEU A 187 9.58 15.09 9.03
CA LEU A 187 9.35 13.66 9.14
C LEU A 187 10.66 12.86 8.92
N LEU A 188 11.49 13.31 7.99
CA LEU A 188 12.74 12.68 7.58
C LEU A 188 13.93 13.65 7.75
N PRO A 189 14.29 14.01 8.99
CA PRO A 189 15.34 14.99 9.25
C PRO A 189 16.69 14.48 8.74
N GLY A 190 17.39 15.35 8.00
CA GLY A 190 18.69 15.05 7.40
C GLY A 190 18.64 14.37 6.02
N GLU A 191 17.46 13.98 5.54
CA GLU A 191 17.27 13.46 4.19
C GLU A 191 17.10 14.61 3.19
N THR A 192 17.65 14.47 1.99
CA THR A 192 17.52 15.47 0.92
C THR A 192 16.07 15.48 0.42
N VAL A 193 15.43 16.66 0.44
CA VAL A 193 14.10 16.84 -0.15
C VAL A 193 14.17 16.54 -1.65
N PRO A 194 13.35 15.61 -2.17
CA PRO A 194 13.38 15.24 -3.59
C PRO A 194 12.84 16.37 -4.47
N GLU A 195 13.34 16.46 -5.70
CA GLU A 195 12.83 17.41 -6.70
C GLU A 195 11.43 17.05 -7.18
N VAL A 196 11.14 15.74 -7.27
CA VAL A 196 9.87 15.18 -7.72
C VAL A 196 9.48 14.00 -6.82
N VAL A 197 8.21 13.93 -6.45
CA VAL A 197 7.62 12.75 -5.81
C VAL A 197 6.47 12.23 -6.66
N GLY A 198 6.46 10.92 -6.87
CA GLY A 198 5.43 10.25 -7.65
C GLY A 198 5.27 8.80 -7.21
N VAL A 199 4.03 8.43 -6.94
CA VAL A 199 3.56 7.05 -6.71
C VAL A 199 2.07 7.07 -7.02
N SER A 200 1.50 5.96 -7.50
CA SER A 200 0.06 5.87 -7.70
C SER A 200 -0.68 6.15 -6.38
N CYS A 201 -1.78 6.91 -6.45
CA CYS A 201 -2.48 7.45 -5.29
C CYS A 201 -3.04 6.41 -4.31
N CYS A 202 -3.69 6.96 -3.28
CA CYS A 202 -4.80 6.39 -2.55
C CYS A 202 -4.41 5.46 -1.40
N ALA A 203 -3.15 5.48 -0.97
CA ALA A 203 -2.68 4.85 0.28
C ALA A 203 -3.11 3.37 0.46
N GLN A 204 -3.24 2.62 -0.63
CA GLN A 204 -3.47 1.18 -0.60
C GLN A 204 -2.21 0.45 -1.09
N PHE A 205 -1.55 -0.28 -0.21
CA PHE A 205 -0.26 -0.91 -0.51
C PHE A 205 -0.02 -2.15 0.35
N ALA A 206 0.83 -3.04 -0.14
CA ALA A 206 1.35 -4.18 0.60
C ALA A 206 2.84 -3.98 0.89
N VAL A 207 3.26 -4.41 2.07
CA VAL A 207 4.62 -4.18 2.53
C VAL A 207 5.11 -5.38 3.32
N SER A 208 6.35 -5.79 3.04
CA SER A 208 7.02 -6.84 3.79
C SER A 208 7.38 -6.38 5.20
N LYS A 209 7.52 -7.34 6.11
CA LYS A 209 8.10 -7.12 7.44
C LYS A 209 9.43 -6.39 7.38
N GLU A 210 10.30 -6.82 6.48
CA GLU A 210 11.63 -6.28 6.26
C GLU A 210 11.55 -4.83 5.74
N GLY A 211 10.58 -4.55 4.87
CA GLY A 211 10.28 -3.20 4.37
C GLY A 211 9.90 -2.22 5.49
N ILE A 212 9.05 -2.64 6.44
CA ILE A 212 8.76 -1.84 7.66
C ILE A 212 10.01 -1.68 8.51
N ARG A 213 10.78 -2.76 8.70
CA ARG A 213 11.97 -2.74 9.57
C ARG A 213 13.17 -1.99 9.01
N ARG A 214 13.08 -1.43 7.80
CA ARG A 214 14.07 -0.48 7.28
C ARG A 214 14.15 0.79 8.11
N ARG A 215 13.08 1.13 8.84
CA ARG A 215 12.99 2.29 9.73
C ARG A 215 12.73 1.78 11.13
N ARG A 216 13.28 2.44 12.15
CA ARG A 216 13.14 1.96 13.52
C ARG A 216 11.73 2.25 14.03
N LYS A 217 11.28 1.52 15.06
CA LYS A 217 9.97 1.74 15.70
C LYS A 217 9.80 3.20 16.13
N GLU A 218 10.86 3.83 16.60
CA GLU A 218 10.87 5.22 17.06
C GLU A 218 10.60 6.22 15.93
N ASP A 219 10.95 5.88 14.68
CA ASP A 219 10.62 6.71 13.51
C ASP A 219 9.11 6.73 13.28
N TYR A 220 8.45 5.57 13.33
CA TYR A 220 6.99 5.48 13.24
C TYR A 220 6.29 6.23 14.38
N VAL A 221 6.82 6.15 15.60
CA VAL A 221 6.30 6.93 16.75
C VAL A 221 6.43 8.43 16.48
N ARG A 222 7.59 8.89 15.99
CA ARG A 222 7.81 10.30 15.64
C ARG A 222 6.84 10.76 14.56
N TRP A 223 6.62 9.98 13.51
CA TRP A 223 5.68 10.32 12.44
C TRP A 223 4.24 10.38 12.92
N ARG A 224 3.84 9.49 13.84
CA ARG A 224 2.51 9.57 14.45
C ARG A 224 2.37 10.80 15.33
N ASN A 225 3.40 11.15 16.10
CA ASN A 225 3.37 12.36 16.91
C ASN A 225 3.30 13.61 16.03
N TRP A 226 4.06 13.67 14.94
CA TRP A 226 3.93 14.75 13.94
C TRP A 226 2.49 14.87 13.41
N LEU A 227 1.85 13.74 13.11
CA LEU A 227 0.47 13.73 12.62
C LEU A 227 -0.53 14.25 13.67
N ILE A 228 -0.30 13.97 14.95
CA ILE A 228 -1.12 14.44 16.07
C ILE A 228 -0.93 15.95 16.30
N GLU A 229 0.32 16.41 16.24
CA GLU A 229 0.71 17.76 16.66
C GLU A 229 0.56 18.80 15.54
N THR A 230 0.56 18.37 14.28
CA THR A 230 0.49 19.28 13.14
C THR A 230 -0.85 20.03 13.09
N PRO A 231 -0.85 21.36 12.85
CA PRO A 231 -2.09 22.13 12.68
C PRO A 231 -2.78 21.87 11.34
N LEU A 232 -2.17 21.08 10.45
CA LEU A 232 -2.71 20.76 9.14
C LEU A 232 -4.03 19.97 9.26
N VAL A 233 -5.01 20.30 8.43
CA VAL A 233 -6.26 19.53 8.34
C VAL A 233 -6.02 18.09 7.87
N ASP A 234 -6.98 17.21 8.12
CA ASP A 234 -6.86 15.75 7.87
C ASP A 234 -6.53 15.40 6.43
N GLU A 235 -7.17 16.09 5.47
CA GLU A 235 -6.90 15.86 4.05
C GLU A 235 -5.45 16.18 3.68
N VAL A 236 -4.91 17.30 4.16
CA VAL A 236 -3.57 17.74 3.83
C VAL A 236 -2.52 16.85 4.48
N SER A 237 -2.63 16.65 5.81
CA SER A 237 -1.69 15.84 6.58
C SER A 237 -1.72 14.35 6.22
N GLY A 238 -2.90 13.79 5.94
CA GLY A 238 -3.05 12.43 5.45
C GLY A 238 -2.40 12.26 4.07
N ARG A 239 -2.67 13.19 3.14
CA ARG A 239 -2.08 13.16 1.79
C ARG A 239 -0.57 13.39 1.79
N VAL A 240 0.00 14.15 2.74
CA VAL A 240 1.46 14.18 2.94
C VAL A 240 1.98 12.76 3.17
N LEU A 241 1.40 12.02 4.11
CA LEU A 241 1.84 10.67 4.44
C LEU A 241 1.57 9.66 3.31
N GLU A 242 0.46 9.82 2.57
CA GLU A 242 0.17 9.04 1.35
C GLU A 242 1.36 9.04 0.38
N TYR A 243 1.94 10.21 0.11
CA TYR A 243 3.10 10.36 -0.77
C TYR A 243 4.45 10.13 -0.08
N MET A 244 4.46 9.74 1.20
CA MET A 244 5.68 9.37 1.90
C MET A 244 5.83 7.87 2.11
N TRP A 245 4.75 7.07 2.05
CA TRP A 245 4.81 5.64 2.37
C TRP A 245 5.91 4.89 1.62
N HIS A 246 5.95 5.01 0.29
CA HIS A 246 6.94 4.32 -0.53
C HIS A 246 8.38 4.72 -0.15
N ILE A 247 8.61 6.00 0.14
CA ILE A 247 9.92 6.53 0.59
C ILE A 247 10.28 6.01 1.99
N MET A 248 9.33 6.03 2.92
CA MET A 248 9.50 5.50 4.28
C MET A 248 9.88 4.01 4.23
N PHE A 249 9.31 3.25 3.29
CA PHE A 249 9.62 1.84 3.07
C PHE A 249 10.81 1.60 2.13
N GLY A 250 11.59 2.63 1.80
CA GLY A 250 12.88 2.52 1.13
C GLY A 250 12.84 2.52 -0.39
N GLN A 251 11.73 2.92 -1.01
CA GLN A 251 11.65 3.14 -2.46
C GLN A 251 12.14 4.55 -2.83
N LYS A 252 12.42 4.75 -4.12
CA LYS A 252 12.78 6.07 -4.66
C LYS A 252 11.60 7.04 -4.54
N ALA A 253 11.89 8.34 -4.47
CA ALA A 253 10.86 9.40 -4.41
C ALA A 253 9.88 9.34 -5.60
N VAL A 254 10.35 8.96 -6.78
CA VAL A 254 9.52 8.55 -7.92
C VAL A 254 9.53 7.03 -8.02
N PHE A 255 8.44 6.39 -7.62
CA PHE A 255 8.22 4.95 -7.69
C PHE A 255 6.96 4.67 -8.52
N CYS A 256 7.16 4.61 -9.84
CA CYS A 256 6.11 4.42 -10.84
C CYS A 256 6.55 3.30 -11.80
N PRO A 257 6.46 2.02 -11.40
CA PRO A 257 6.70 0.91 -12.32
C PRO A 257 5.72 0.99 -13.49
N SER A 258 6.05 0.40 -14.64
CA SER A 258 5.09 0.35 -15.74
C SER A 258 3.85 -0.42 -15.30
N ALA A 259 2.69 -0.07 -15.85
CA ALA A 259 1.45 -0.78 -15.53
C ALA A 259 1.58 -2.28 -15.84
N GLU A 260 2.25 -2.65 -16.94
CA GLU A 260 2.54 -4.04 -17.31
C GLU A 260 3.36 -4.77 -16.24
N GLU A 261 4.48 -4.19 -15.80
CA GLU A 261 5.33 -4.76 -14.75
C GLU A 261 4.57 -4.93 -13.44
N CYS A 262 3.75 -3.93 -13.08
CA CYS A 262 2.96 -3.97 -11.87
C CYS A 262 1.87 -5.04 -11.91
N TYR A 263 1.02 -5.08 -12.96
CA TYR A 263 -0.05 -6.07 -13.06
C TYR A 263 0.49 -7.51 -13.17
N CYS A 264 1.55 -7.72 -13.95
CA CYS A 264 2.19 -9.02 -14.06
C CYS A 264 2.80 -9.46 -12.73
N GLY A 265 3.57 -8.58 -12.08
CA GLY A 265 4.24 -8.89 -10.83
C GLY A 265 3.29 -9.10 -9.66
N LEU A 266 2.40 -8.13 -9.43
CA LEU A 266 1.53 -8.07 -8.27
C LEU A 266 0.32 -8.99 -8.36
N TYR A 267 -0.23 -9.17 -9.57
CA TYR A 267 -1.49 -9.90 -9.79
C TYR A 267 -1.37 -11.09 -10.75
N GLY A 268 -0.18 -11.38 -11.29
CA GLY A 268 0.03 -12.46 -12.27
C GLY A 268 -0.57 -12.17 -13.66
N MET A 269 -1.03 -10.95 -13.91
CA MET A 269 -1.73 -10.58 -15.14
C MET A 269 -0.73 -10.10 -16.21
N CYS A 270 0.03 -11.03 -16.79
CA CYS A 270 1.16 -10.70 -17.69
C CYS A 270 0.79 -10.55 -19.18
N ASN A 271 -0.42 -10.91 -19.58
CA ASN A 271 -0.86 -10.91 -20.99
C ASN A 271 -2.02 -9.93 -21.21
N LEU A 272 -1.97 -8.79 -20.54
CA LEU A 272 -2.99 -7.74 -20.66
C LEU A 272 -2.89 -7.04 -22.02
N ARG A 273 -4.02 -6.56 -22.54
CA ARG A 273 -4.11 -5.94 -23.86
C ARG A 273 -3.63 -4.50 -23.83
N GLN A 274 -2.94 -4.09 -24.90
CA GLN A 274 -2.55 -2.71 -25.17
C GLN A 274 -1.93 -2.01 -23.93
N CYS A 275 -1.03 -2.69 -23.24
CA CYS A 275 -0.33 -2.10 -22.11
C CYS A 275 0.68 -1.03 -22.57
N SER A 276 0.78 0.01 -21.77
CA SER A 276 1.80 1.04 -21.83
C SER A 276 2.37 1.26 -20.43
N GLU A 277 3.34 2.17 -20.29
CA GLU A 277 3.82 2.59 -18.97
C GLU A 277 2.68 3.01 -18.04
N ARG A 278 1.64 3.67 -18.58
CA ARG A 278 0.60 4.35 -17.79
C ARG A 278 -0.59 3.49 -17.40
N GLY A 279 -0.84 2.41 -18.14
CA GLY A 279 -2.04 1.61 -17.98
C GLY A 279 -2.17 0.53 -19.04
N CYS A 280 -3.07 -0.41 -18.77
CA CYS A 280 -3.46 -1.47 -19.68
C CYS A 280 -4.96 -1.35 -19.98
N GLU A 281 -5.34 -1.65 -21.22
CA GLU A 281 -6.73 -1.52 -21.66
C GLU A 281 -7.66 -2.40 -20.82
N GLY A 282 -8.78 -1.81 -20.39
CA GLY A 282 -9.83 -2.52 -19.67
C GLY A 282 -9.53 -2.86 -18.21
N GLN A 283 -8.38 -2.46 -17.65
CA GLN A 283 -8.06 -2.74 -16.24
C GLN A 283 -8.62 -1.70 -15.26
N TYR A 284 -8.57 -0.44 -15.63
CA TYR A 284 -9.11 0.64 -14.80
C TYR A 284 -9.44 1.86 -15.65
N THR A 285 -10.50 2.55 -15.27
CA THR A 285 -10.84 3.86 -15.80
C THR A 285 -11.19 4.75 -14.61
N LEU A 286 -10.67 5.98 -14.57
CA LEU A 286 -11.05 6.92 -13.51
C LEU A 286 -12.51 7.32 -13.72
N PRO A 287 -13.43 7.07 -12.77
CA PRO A 287 -14.82 7.44 -12.96
C PRO A 287 -14.98 8.96 -12.94
N LYS A 288 -16.00 9.47 -13.64
CA LYS A 288 -16.32 10.90 -13.65
C LYS A 288 -16.79 11.41 -12.28
N VAL A 289 -17.33 10.52 -11.45
CA VAL A 289 -17.83 10.80 -10.10
C VAL A 289 -17.16 9.82 -9.14
N ALA A 290 -16.62 10.34 -8.04
CA ALA A 290 -15.91 9.54 -7.02
C ALA A 290 -16.84 8.63 -6.19
N THR A 291 -18.15 8.70 -6.38
CA THR A 291 -19.13 7.86 -5.69
C THR A 291 -19.69 6.83 -6.66
N LEU A 292 -19.61 5.56 -6.27
CA LEU A 292 -20.26 4.47 -7.02
C LEU A 292 -21.78 4.57 -6.84
N PRO A 293 -22.57 4.23 -7.87
CA PRO A 293 -24.03 4.28 -7.80
C PRO A 293 -24.58 3.24 -6.82
N GLN A 294 -25.79 3.48 -6.32
CA GLN A 294 -26.51 2.48 -5.53
C GLN A 294 -26.80 1.25 -6.41
N GLY A 295 -26.51 0.05 -5.89
CA GLY A 295 -26.67 -1.21 -6.62
C GLY A 295 -25.41 -1.67 -7.37
N TRP A 296 -24.30 -0.93 -7.31
CA TRP A 296 -23.00 -1.42 -7.76
C TRP A 296 -22.63 -2.74 -7.06
N PRO A 297 -22.05 -3.74 -7.74
CA PRO A 297 -21.57 -3.72 -9.13
C PRO A 297 -22.61 -4.11 -10.20
N LEU A 298 -23.86 -4.36 -9.83
CA LEU A 298 -24.90 -4.83 -10.76
C LEU A 298 -25.58 -3.69 -11.54
N ILE A 299 -25.58 -2.48 -10.99
CA ILE A 299 -26.18 -1.28 -11.62
C ILE A 299 -25.10 -0.22 -11.82
N GLY A 300 -25.04 0.36 -13.02
CA GLY A 300 -24.10 1.41 -13.40
C GLY A 300 -24.59 2.83 -13.11
N TRP A 301 -23.78 3.82 -13.51
CA TRP A 301 -24.04 5.23 -13.16
C TRP A 301 -25.27 5.81 -13.87
N GLU A 302 -25.61 5.28 -15.05
CA GLU A 302 -26.77 5.68 -15.83
C GLU A 302 -28.00 4.78 -15.54
N GLY A 303 -27.92 3.96 -14.49
CA GLY A 303 -28.96 3.00 -14.11
C GLY A 303 -28.99 1.74 -14.98
N GLU A 304 -27.98 1.55 -15.83
CA GLU A 304 -27.86 0.39 -16.70
C GLU A 304 -27.50 -0.88 -15.94
N GLU A 305 -28.08 -2.02 -16.35
CA GLU A 305 -27.68 -3.32 -15.83
C GLU A 305 -26.24 -3.65 -16.28
N ARG A 306 -25.42 -4.10 -15.34
CA ARG A 306 -24.05 -4.52 -15.57
C ARG A 306 -23.95 -6.04 -15.42
N ASN A 307 -23.27 -6.67 -16.36
CA ASN A 307 -22.96 -8.10 -16.28
C ASN A 307 -21.72 -8.32 -15.40
N TYR A 308 -21.88 -8.13 -14.09
CA TYR A 308 -20.81 -8.37 -13.12
C TYR A 308 -20.44 -9.86 -13.10
N SER A 309 -19.15 -10.15 -13.26
CA SER A 309 -18.61 -11.53 -13.31
C SER A 309 -17.52 -11.78 -12.27
N GLY A 310 -17.39 -10.88 -11.28
CA GLY A 310 -16.44 -11.03 -10.19
C GLY A 310 -16.90 -12.00 -9.10
N PRO A 311 -16.19 -12.05 -7.96
CA PRO A 311 -16.54 -12.90 -6.82
C PRO A 311 -17.94 -12.64 -6.28
N ALA A 312 -18.57 -13.65 -5.67
CA ALA A 312 -19.91 -13.55 -5.09
C ALA A 312 -20.06 -12.33 -4.16
N LEU A 313 -21.23 -11.69 -4.18
CA LEU A 313 -21.54 -10.50 -3.37
C LEU A 313 -21.75 -10.86 -1.90
#